data_AF-A0A9W9PMA0-F1
#
_entry.id   AF-A0A9W9PMA0-F1
#
_cell.length_a   1.000
_cell.length_b   1.000
_cell.length_c   1.000
_cell.angle_alpha   90.00
_cell.angle_beta   90.00
_cell.angle_gamma   90.00
#
_symmetry.space_group_name_H-M   'P 1'
#
loop_
_entity.id
_entity.type
_entity.pdbx_description
1 polymer ?
#
loop_
_entity_poly.entity_id
_entity_poly.type
_entity_poly.pdbx_seq_one_letter_code
_entity_poly.pdbx_strand_id
1 'polypeptide(L)'
;MDLDELHQMVLLREVASVDNIEEFISIFTQVQPSLIDNKTFEAETIPILHEAIRNDSFRVIDYLLDQKVPMRPFLFQEATKNTSYRVLESFLNHGFDINTPIDTNNPPAIAGIATPLHYAAGKGLLDSVKVLVDGGAWPYTKDPSGLTAIDWAQMNRHVSVVEFLRSLPAGDSFQQFTDAPGKHFTPVALETLLRETGLKLV
;
A
#
# COMPACT_ATOMS: atom_id res chain seq x y z
N MET A 1 -16.71 3.18 -27.99
CA MET A 1 -15.99 1.91 -28.06
C MET A 1 -16.60 1.05 -29.15
N ASP A 2 -15.82 0.74 -30.18
CA ASP A 2 -16.22 -0.26 -31.18
C ASP A 2 -15.87 -1.69 -30.69
N LEU A 3 -16.21 -2.70 -31.49
CA LEU A 3 -16.00 -4.10 -31.12
C LEU A 3 -14.51 -4.47 -30.99
N ASP A 4 -13.65 -3.81 -31.76
CA ASP A 4 -12.22 -4.06 -31.75
C ASP A 4 -11.58 -3.50 -30.49
N GLU A 5 -11.96 -2.27 -30.12
CA GLU A 5 -11.50 -1.62 -28.90
C GLU A 5 -11.95 -2.37 -27.64
N LEU A 6 -13.20 -2.89 -27.61
CA LEU A 6 -13.67 -3.74 -26.51
C LEU A 6 -12.87 -5.04 -26.40
N HIS A 7 -12.51 -5.65 -27.52
CA HIS A 7 -11.70 -6.86 -27.53
C HIS A 7 -10.28 -6.59 -27.00
N GLN A 8 -9.68 -5.46 -27.39
CA GLN A 8 -8.37 -5.04 -26.89
C GLN A 8 -8.40 -4.73 -25.39
N MET A 9 -9.50 -4.16 -24.86
CA MET A 9 -9.68 -3.95 -23.41
C MET A 9 -9.77 -5.27 -22.62
N VAL A 10 -10.43 -6.29 -23.18
CA VAL A 10 -10.45 -7.63 -22.57
C VAL A 10 -9.04 -8.21 -22.54
N LEU A 11 -8.33 -8.15 -23.66
CA LEU A 11 -6.98 -8.66 -23.78
C LEU A 11 -6.01 -7.95 -22.84
N LEU A 12 -6.15 -6.63 -22.66
CA LEU A 12 -5.36 -5.86 -21.69
C LEU A 12 -5.49 -6.39 -20.26
N ARG A 13 -6.69 -6.83 -19.84
CA ARG A 13 -6.87 -7.46 -18.53
C ARG A 13 -6.22 -8.85 -18.46
N GLU A 14 -6.32 -9.64 -19.51
CA GLU A 14 -5.72 -10.97 -19.56
C GLU A 14 -4.20 -10.88 -19.44
N VAL A 15 -3.56 -10.04 -20.25
CA VAL A 15 -2.10 -9.87 -20.20
C VAL A 15 -1.64 -9.17 -18.92
N ALA A 16 -2.48 -8.29 -18.35
CA ALA A 16 -2.24 -7.72 -17.02
C ALA A 16 -2.32 -8.77 -15.90
N SER A 17 -3.21 -9.77 -16.00
CA SER A 17 -3.33 -10.81 -14.96
C SER A 17 -2.11 -11.73 -14.86
N VAL A 18 -1.28 -11.80 -15.91
CA VAL A 18 -0.06 -12.62 -15.95
C VAL A 18 1.23 -11.80 -15.97
N ASP A 19 1.14 -10.48 -15.72
CA ASP A 19 2.26 -9.53 -15.70
C ASP A 19 3.10 -9.52 -17.02
N ASN A 20 2.45 -9.79 -18.16
CA ASN A 20 3.10 -9.77 -19.47
C ASN A 20 3.23 -8.33 -19.99
N ILE A 21 4.23 -7.60 -19.48
CA ILE A 21 4.42 -6.18 -19.79
C ILE A 21 4.67 -5.88 -21.26
N GLU A 22 5.37 -6.76 -21.99
CA GLU A 22 5.72 -6.52 -23.40
C GLU A 22 4.47 -6.51 -24.27
N GLU A 23 3.61 -7.51 -24.09
CA GLU A 23 2.33 -7.61 -24.78
C GLU A 23 1.35 -6.54 -24.30
N PHE A 24 1.35 -6.25 -22.99
CA PHE A 24 0.56 -5.16 -22.42
C PHE A 24 0.87 -3.83 -23.10
N ILE A 25 2.14 -3.43 -23.20
CA ILE A 25 2.54 -2.17 -23.84
C ILE A 25 2.15 -2.15 -25.32
N SER A 26 2.36 -3.27 -26.03
CA SER A 26 2.00 -3.41 -27.44
C SER A 26 0.51 -3.14 -27.70
N ILE A 27 -0.38 -3.69 -26.86
CA ILE A 27 -1.83 -3.48 -26.97
C ILE A 27 -2.21 -2.09 -26.46
N PHE A 28 -1.68 -1.70 -25.30
CA PHE A 28 -2.05 -0.46 -24.62
C PHE A 28 -1.75 0.76 -25.47
N THR A 29 -0.62 0.78 -26.18
CA THR A 29 -0.25 1.88 -27.08
C THR A 29 -1.13 1.99 -28.33
N GLN A 30 -1.80 0.91 -28.75
CA GLN A 30 -2.74 0.92 -29.88
C GLN A 30 -4.08 1.55 -29.49
N VAL A 31 -4.52 1.34 -28.24
CA VAL A 31 -5.75 1.93 -27.68
C VAL A 31 -5.54 3.29 -27.03
N GLN A 32 -4.32 3.65 -26.62
CA GLN A 32 -4.04 4.93 -25.95
C GLN A 32 -4.52 6.17 -26.75
N PRO A 33 -4.44 6.22 -28.10
CA PRO A 33 -4.99 7.32 -28.89
C PRO A 33 -6.52 7.47 -28.85
N SER A 34 -7.30 6.45 -28.47
CA SER A 34 -8.76 6.59 -28.27
C SER A 34 -9.11 7.04 -26.86
N LEU A 35 -8.18 6.88 -25.90
CA LEU A 35 -8.33 7.27 -24.50
C LEU A 35 -7.90 8.73 -24.22
N ILE A 36 -7.87 9.61 -25.23
CA ILE A 36 -7.30 10.98 -25.12
C ILE A 36 -8.07 11.88 -24.13
N ASP A 37 -9.33 11.58 -23.83
CA ASP A 37 -10.03 12.28 -22.75
C ASP A 37 -9.70 11.65 -21.38
N ASN A 38 -9.22 12.49 -20.46
CA ASN A 38 -8.70 12.08 -19.16
C ASN A 38 -9.75 11.38 -18.27
N LYS A 39 -11.06 11.58 -18.51
CA LYS A 39 -12.13 10.89 -17.76
C LYS A 39 -12.35 9.47 -18.28
N THR A 40 -12.33 9.29 -19.60
CA THR A 40 -12.48 7.98 -20.25
C THR A 40 -11.23 7.13 -20.02
N PHE A 41 -10.04 7.73 -20.04
CA PHE A 41 -8.78 7.06 -19.68
C PHE A 41 -8.82 6.46 -18.26
N GLU A 42 -9.28 7.24 -17.27
CA GLU A 42 -9.39 6.74 -15.88
C GLU A 42 -10.43 5.61 -15.75
N ALA A 43 -11.60 5.75 -16.39
CA ALA A 43 -12.67 4.76 -16.28
C ALA A 43 -12.26 3.37 -16.84
N GLU A 44 -11.51 3.36 -17.94
CA GLU A 44 -11.08 2.11 -18.62
C GLU A 44 -9.82 1.49 -17.98
N THR A 45 -8.97 2.29 -17.34
CA THR A 45 -7.75 1.79 -16.67
C THR A 45 -8.03 1.18 -15.29
N ILE A 46 -9.08 1.62 -14.58
CA ILE A 46 -9.42 1.08 -13.25
C ILE A 46 -9.64 -0.45 -13.25
N PRO A 47 -10.41 -1.07 -14.18
CA PRO A 47 -10.55 -2.52 -14.24
C PRO A 47 -9.23 -3.25 -14.49
N ILE A 48 -8.35 -2.67 -15.32
CA ILE A 48 -7.01 -3.21 -15.61
C ILE A 48 -6.14 -3.17 -14.34
N LEU A 49 -6.14 -2.04 -13.63
CA LEU A 49 -5.42 -1.88 -12.36
C LEU A 49 -5.89 -2.90 -11.32
N HIS A 50 -7.20 -3.12 -11.17
CA HIS A 50 -7.72 -4.13 -10.24
C HIS A 50 -7.24 -5.55 -10.58
N GLU A 51 -7.21 -5.91 -11.86
CA GLU A 51 -6.71 -7.21 -12.28
C GLU A 51 -5.20 -7.33 -12.02
N ALA A 52 -4.42 -6.32 -12.37
CA ALA A 52 -2.99 -6.29 -12.10
C ALA A 52 -2.68 -6.36 -10.60
N ILE A 53 -3.42 -5.62 -9.76
CA ILE A 53 -3.30 -5.66 -8.30
C ILE A 53 -3.58 -7.07 -7.78
N ARG A 54 -4.71 -7.70 -8.16
CA ARG A 54 -5.08 -9.03 -7.67
C ARG A 54 -4.04 -10.11 -7.97
N ASN A 55 -3.24 -9.94 -9.02
CA ASN A 55 -2.23 -10.90 -9.44
C ASN A 55 -0.79 -10.45 -9.13
N ASP A 56 -0.61 -9.36 -8.37
CA ASP A 56 0.71 -8.76 -8.05
C ASP A 56 1.57 -8.41 -9.29
N SER A 57 0.89 -8.00 -10.37
CA SER A 57 1.47 -7.65 -11.67
C SER A 57 2.09 -6.25 -11.67
N PHE A 58 3.18 -6.12 -10.91
CA PHE A 58 3.84 -4.85 -10.64
C PHE A 58 4.43 -4.17 -11.88
N ARG A 59 4.85 -4.89 -12.94
CA ARG A 59 5.41 -4.24 -14.14
C ARG A 59 4.35 -3.44 -14.88
N VAL A 60 3.15 -4.01 -14.95
CA VAL A 60 1.99 -3.34 -15.54
C VAL A 60 1.58 -2.14 -14.68
N ILE A 61 1.62 -2.28 -13.35
CA ILE A 61 1.38 -1.15 -12.45
C ILE A 61 2.41 -0.03 -12.67
N ASP A 62 3.70 -0.32 -12.57
CA ASP A 62 4.79 0.65 -12.78
C ASP A 62 4.59 1.42 -14.10
N TYR A 63 4.35 0.70 -15.19
CA TYR A 63 4.10 1.33 -16.50
C TYR A 63 2.90 2.26 -16.47
N LEU A 64 1.77 1.84 -15.90
CA LEU A 64 0.57 2.69 -15.81
C LEU A 64 0.79 3.92 -14.93
N LEU A 65 1.54 3.80 -13.83
CA LEU A 65 1.91 4.92 -12.97
C LEU A 65 2.85 5.90 -13.70
N ASP A 66 3.78 5.40 -14.51
CA ASP A 66 4.63 6.20 -15.39
C ASP A 66 3.80 7.00 -16.41
N GLN A 67 2.70 6.41 -16.92
CA GLN A 67 1.70 7.11 -17.76
C GLN A 67 0.85 8.14 -16.99
N LYS A 68 1.18 8.43 -15.72
CA LYS A 68 0.50 9.40 -14.85
C LYS A 68 -0.94 9.03 -14.51
N VAL A 69 -1.28 7.73 -14.55
CA VAL A 69 -2.53 7.23 -13.98
C VAL A 69 -2.53 7.52 -12.47
N PRO A 70 -3.58 8.16 -11.92
CA PRO A 70 -3.57 8.59 -10.53
C PRO A 70 -3.58 7.41 -9.55
N MET A 71 -2.65 7.43 -8.59
CA MET A 71 -2.65 6.50 -7.45
C MET A 71 -3.77 6.86 -6.48
N ARG A 72 -4.86 6.09 -6.49
CA ARG A 72 -6.00 6.30 -5.59
C ARG A 72 -5.81 5.49 -4.30
N PRO A 73 -6.18 6.03 -3.13
CA PRO A 73 -6.06 5.30 -1.87
C PRO A 73 -6.76 3.94 -1.82
N PHE A 74 -7.89 3.79 -2.53
CA PHE A 74 -8.59 2.51 -2.59
C PHE A 74 -7.80 1.44 -3.35
N LEU A 75 -6.97 1.79 -4.34
CA LEU A 75 -6.10 0.86 -5.06
C LEU A 75 -4.98 0.34 -4.14
N PHE A 76 -4.41 1.23 -3.33
CA PHE A 76 -3.43 0.86 -2.32
C PHE A 76 -4.04 -0.06 -1.25
N GLN A 77 -5.27 0.24 -0.82
CA GLN A 77 -6.03 -0.64 0.07
C GLN A 77 -6.25 -2.03 -0.54
N GLU A 78 -6.62 -2.08 -1.82
CA GLU A 78 -6.85 -3.34 -2.52
C GLU A 78 -5.57 -4.17 -2.62
N ALA A 79 -4.43 -3.55 -2.93
CA ALA A 79 -3.12 -4.22 -2.92
C ALA A 79 -2.75 -4.75 -1.53
N THR A 80 -3.12 -4.03 -0.46
CA THR A 80 -2.94 -4.49 0.92
C THR A 80 -3.79 -5.73 1.22
N LYS A 81 -5.06 -5.74 0.82
CA LYS A 81 -5.98 -6.88 1.04
C LYS A 81 -5.54 -8.13 0.28
N ASN A 82 -5.04 -7.97 -0.94
CA ASN A 82 -4.60 -9.06 -1.80
C ASN A 82 -3.16 -9.51 -1.55
N THR A 83 -2.46 -8.92 -0.57
CA THR A 83 -1.04 -9.21 -0.29
C THR A 83 -0.13 -8.99 -1.51
N SER A 84 -0.46 -8.01 -2.35
CA SER A 84 0.25 -7.68 -3.60
C SER A 84 1.51 -6.87 -3.29
N TYR A 85 2.53 -7.53 -2.74
CA TYR A 85 3.71 -6.88 -2.17
C TYR A 85 4.48 -6.03 -3.18
N ARG A 86 4.64 -6.52 -4.41
CA ARG A 86 5.42 -5.83 -5.44
C ARG A 86 4.67 -4.62 -5.97
N VAL A 87 3.34 -4.72 -6.04
CA VAL A 87 2.48 -3.59 -6.36
C VAL A 87 2.49 -2.53 -5.25
N LEU A 88 2.50 -2.92 -3.97
CA LEU A 88 2.65 -1.99 -2.86
C LEU A 88 4.00 -1.25 -2.93
N GLU A 89 5.09 -1.97 -3.20
CA GLU A 89 6.40 -1.37 -3.45
C GLU A 89 6.37 -0.37 -4.61
N SER A 90 5.70 -0.75 -5.71
CA SER A 90 5.50 0.13 -6.89
C SER A 90 4.81 1.44 -6.49
N PHE A 91 3.72 1.38 -5.73
CA PHE A 91 3.01 2.59 -5.26
C PHE A 91 3.89 3.48 -4.37
N LEU A 92 4.66 2.89 -3.44
CA LEU A 92 5.56 3.66 -2.57
C LEU A 92 6.71 4.30 -3.36
N ASN A 93 7.29 3.58 -4.31
CA ASN A 93 8.35 4.09 -5.19
C ASN A 93 7.86 5.23 -6.08
N HIS A 94 6.58 5.22 -6.44
CA HIS A 94 5.92 6.31 -7.16
C HIS A 94 5.43 7.45 -6.26
N GLY A 95 5.72 7.38 -4.95
CA GLY A 95 5.49 8.46 -4.00
C GLY A 95 4.10 8.45 -3.36
N PHE A 96 3.38 7.32 -3.35
CA PHE A 96 2.13 7.21 -2.62
C PHE A 96 2.35 7.42 -1.11
N ASP A 97 1.72 8.44 -0.54
CA ASP A 97 1.72 8.64 0.91
C ASP A 97 0.77 7.63 1.56
N ILE A 98 1.33 6.71 2.33
CA ILE A 98 0.59 5.66 3.04
C ILE A 98 -0.43 6.23 4.04
N ASN A 99 -0.25 7.49 4.45
CA ASN A 99 -1.16 8.22 5.33
C ASN A 99 -2.25 8.98 4.56
N THR A 100 -2.38 8.79 3.23
CA THR A 100 -3.45 9.42 2.46
C THR A 100 -4.80 8.83 2.88
N PRO A 101 -5.75 9.64 3.41
CA PRO A 101 -7.09 9.18 3.77
C PRO A 101 -7.84 8.65 2.54
N ILE A 102 -8.69 7.63 2.72
CA ILE A 102 -9.49 7.09 1.62
C ILE A 102 -10.57 8.10 1.20
N ASP A 103 -11.24 8.74 2.18
CA ASP A 103 -12.17 9.86 1.97
C ASP A 103 -12.35 10.67 3.27
N THR A 104 -13.32 11.60 3.30
CA THR A 104 -13.57 12.48 4.45
C THR A 104 -13.94 11.75 5.74
N ASN A 105 -14.45 10.51 5.64
CA ASN A 105 -14.91 9.69 6.75
C ASN A 105 -14.02 8.47 6.99
N ASN A 106 -13.20 8.10 6.01
CA ASN A 106 -12.34 6.93 6.05
C ASN A 106 -10.87 7.37 6.22
N PRO A 107 -10.22 7.02 7.34
CA PRO A 107 -8.80 7.31 7.55
C PRO A 107 -7.93 6.54 6.52
N PRO A 108 -6.58 6.63 6.54
CA PRO A 108 -5.72 6.14 5.46
C PRO A 108 -6.02 4.70 5.03
N ALA A 109 -5.58 4.28 3.84
CA ALA A 109 -5.83 2.93 3.28
C ALA A 109 -5.61 1.75 4.28
N ILE A 110 -4.82 2.04 5.31
CA ILE A 110 -4.49 1.23 6.48
C ILE A 110 -5.48 1.26 7.67
N ALA A 111 -6.59 1.99 7.62
CA ALA A 111 -7.41 2.34 8.78
C ALA A 111 -8.83 1.75 8.77
N GLY A 112 -9.20 1.07 7.68
CA GLY A 112 -10.37 0.18 7.65
C GLY A 112 -10.04 -1.28 8.00
N ILE A 113 -8.76 -1.56 8.25
CA ILE A 113 -8.18 -2.86 8.55
C ILE A 113 -7.17 -2.57 9.67
N ALA A 114 -6.86 -3.51 10.54
CA ALA A 114 -5.80 -3.31 11.52
C ALA A 114 -4.51 -2.83 10.80
N THR A 115 -3.79 -1.83 11.32
CA THR A 115 -2.56 -1.36 10.67
C THR A 115 -1.49 -2.48 10.64
N PRO A 116 -0.44 -2.42 9.78
CA PRO A 116 0.69 -3.34 9.87
C PRO A 116 1.24 -3.46 11.29
N LEU A 117 1.18 -2.38 12.07
CA LEU A 117 1.58 -2.37 13.47
C LEU A 117 0.64 -3.22 14.36
N HIS A 118 -0.67 -3.22 14.11
CA HIS A 118 -1.62 -4.12 14.79
C HIS A 118 -1.34 -5.58 14.47
N TYR A 119 -1.10 -5.92 13.20
CA TYR A 119 -0.79 -7.29 12.79
C TYR A 119 0.54 -7.76 13.36
N ALA A 120 1.60 -6.97 13.23
CA ALA A 120 2.91 -7.28 13.80
C ALA A 120 2.82 -7.48 15.32
N ALA A 121 2.05 -6.62 16.00
CA ALA A 121 1.87 -6.70 17.43
C ALA A 121 1.02 -7.92 17.85
N GLY A 122 -0.08 -8.18 17.15
CA GLY A 122 -0.92 -9.36 17.36
C GLY A 122 -0.26 -10.69 17.01
N LYS A 123 0.83 -10.68 16.23
CA LYS A 123 1.67 -11.86 15.94
C LYS A 123 2.92 -11.96 16.81
N GLY A 124 3.20 -10.95 17.64
CA GLY A 124 4.35 -10.94 18.53
C GLY A 124 5.69 -10.65 17.86
N LEU A 125 5.68 -10.06 16.66
CA LEU A 125 6.87 -9.79 15.86
C LEU A 125 7.57 -8.50 16.33
N LEU A 126 8.27 -8.57 17.46
CA LEU A 126 8.88 -7.40 18.12
C LEU A 126 9.76 -6.58 17.18
N ASP A 127 10.60 -7.22 16.36
CA ASP A 127 11.50 -6.49 15.47
C ASP A 127 10.71 -5.73 14.40
N SER A 128 9.66 -6.34 13.83
CA SER A 128 8.73 -5.66 12.91
C SER A 128 7.99 -4.50 13.58
N VAL A 129 7.61 -4.64 14.85
CA VAL A 129 6.96 -3.57 15.62
C VAL A 129 7.91 -2.37 15.80
N LYS A 130 9.17 -2.60 16.16
CA LYS A 130 10.20 -1.55 16.27
C LYS A 130 10.41 -0.84 14.95
N VAL A 131 10.64 -1.62 13.91
CA VAL A 131 10.80 -1.19 12.52
C VAL A 131 9.66 -0.27 12.09
N LEU A 132 8.41 -0.65 12.34
CA LEU A 132 7.26 0.14 11.95
C LEU A 132 7.17 1.45 12.75
N VAL A 133 7.43 1.41 14.06
CA VAL A 133 7.43 2.59 14.94
C VAL A 133 8.58 3.56 14.62
N ASP A 134 9.73 3.03 14.26
CA ASP A 134 10.90 3.79 13.79
C ASP A 134 10.62 4.39 12.42
N GLY A 135 9.91 3.65 11.56
CA GLY A 135 9.35 4.11 10.29
C GLY A 135 8.16 5.08 10.41
N GLY A 136 7.85 5.56 11.62
CA GLY A 136 6.83 6.59 11.85
C GLY A 136 5.40 6.07 11.99
N ALA A 137 5.17 4.75 12.06
CA ALA A 137 3.86 4.21 12.35
C ALA A 137 3.39 4.68 13.74
N TRP A 138 2.22 5.31 13.79
CA TRP A 138 1.67 5.83 15.03
C TRP A 138 1.13 4.69 15.93
N PRO A 139 1.74 4.44 17.11
CA PRO A 139 1.41 3.28 17.95
C PRO A 139 0.04 3.36 18.62
N TYR A 140 -0.55 4.55 18.70
CA TYR A 140 -1.87 4.78 19.30
C TYR A 140 -3.01 4.82 18.27
N THR A 141 -2.74 4.46 17.02
CA THR A 141 -3.78 4.28 16.00
C THR A 141 -4.75 3.20 16.48
N LYS A 142 -6.06 3.46 16.36
CA LYS A 142 -7.11 2.48 16.67
C LYS A 142 -7.61 1.83 15.38
N ASP A 143 -7.85 0.53 15.44
CA ASP A 143 -8.58 -0.23 14.44
C ASP A 143 -10.11 0.05 14.50
N PRO A 144 -10.92 -0.52 13.59
CA PRO A 144 -12.37 -0.33 13.60
C PRO A 144 -13.10 -0.83 14.87
N SER A 145 -12.47 -1.70 15.66
CA SER A 145 -13.01 -2.18 16.94
C SER A 145 -12.59 -1.28 18.12
N GLY A 146 -11.87 -0.19 17.84
CA GLY A 146 -11.35 0.73 18.85
C GLY A 146 -10.09 0.23 19.55
N LEU A 147 -9.46 -0.85 19.05
CA LEU A 147 -8.27 -1.47 19.62
C LEU A 147 -7.01 -0.89 19.00
N THR A 148 -5.96 -0.75 19.79
CA THR A 148 -4.61 -0.34 19.35
C THR A 148 -3.72 -1.55 19.11
N ALA A 149 -2.52 -1.32 18.55
CA ALA A 149 -1.53 -2.38 18.37
C ALA A 149 -1.14 -3.07 19.69
N ILE A 150 -1.07 -2.29 20.78
CA ILE A 150 -0.80 -2.87 22.11
C ILE A 150 -1.96 -3.74 22.61
N ASP A 151 -3.21 -3.40 22.30
CA ASP A 151 -4.37 -4.22 22.67
C ASP A 151 -4.33 -5.58 21.97
N TRP A 152 -3.95 -5.60 20.68
CA TRP A 152 -3.74 -6.84 19.92
C TRP A 152 -2.64 -7.72 20.53
N ALA A 153 -1.50 -7.12 20.90
CA ALA A 153 -0.41 -7.84 21.57
C ALA A 153 -0.82 -8.37 22.95
N GLN A 154 -1.65 -7.65 23.69
CA GLN A 154 -2.17 -8.10 25.00
C GLN A 154 -3.14 -9.27 24.85
N MET A 155 -4.11 -9.18 23.92
CA MET A 155 -5.07 -10.25 23.65
C MET A 155 -4.38 -11.56 23.28
N ASN A 156 -3.29 -11.48 22.53
CA ASN A 156 -2.49 -12.64 22.09
C ASN A 156 -1.27 -12.95 22.99
N ARG A 157 -1.13 -12.25 24.13
CA ARG A 157 -0.12 -12.50 25.18
C ARG A 157 1.35 -12.35 24.74
N HIS A 158 1.62 -11.43 23.82
CA HIS A 158 2.97 -11.12 23.34
C HIS A 158 3.67 -10.09 24.25
N VAL A 159 4.19 -10.57 25.38
CA VAL A 159 4.75 -9.73 26.47
C VAL A 159 5.83 -8.76 25.98
N SER A 160 6.79 -9.23 25.17
CA SER A 160 7.91 -8.40 24.70
C SER A 160 7.46 -7.22 23.81
N VAL A 161 6.42 -7.44 22.99
CA VAL A 161 5.79 -6.38 22.20
C VAL A 161 5.04 -5.39 23.09
N VAL A 162 4.30 -5.90 24.07
CA VAL A 162 3.57 -5.05 25.03
C VAL A 162 4.53 -4.15 25.80
N GLU A 163 5.66 -4.69 26.26
CA GLU A 163 6.69 -3.93 26.96
C GLU A 163 7.29 -2.83 26.08
N PHE A 164 7.61 -3.14 24.82
CA PHE A 164 8.11 -2.15 23.88
C PHE A 164 7.08 -1.07 23.57
N LEU A 165 5.84 -1.43 23.24
CA LEU A 165 4.80 -0.43 22.94
C LEU A 165 4.44 0.45 24.15
N ARG A 166 4.58 -0.07 25.38
CA ARG A 166 4.44 0.73 26.62
C ARG A 166 5.60 1.66 26.89
N SER A 167 6.80 1.35 26.40
CA SER A 167 7.97 2.21 26.60
C SER A 167 7.97 3.43 25.67
N LEU A 168 7.10 3.45 24.65
CA LEU A 168 6.92 4.59 23.77
C LEU A 168 6.29 5.78 24.52
N PRO A 169 6.65 7.03 24.17
CA PRO A 169 6.12 8.22 24.81
C PRO A 169 4.59 8.24 24.78
N ALA A 170 3.97 8.40 25.95
CA ALA A 170 2.53 8.34 26.10
C ALA A 170 1.83 9.48 25.35
N GLY A 171 1.09 9.14 24.29
CA GLY A 171 -0.11 9.84 23.83
C GLY A 171 -0.05 11.34 23.53
N ASP A 172 1.13 11.92 23.32
CA ASP A 172 1.24 13.27 22.76
C ASP A 172 0.82 13.27 21.29
N SER A 173 0.31 14.40 20.78
CA SER A 173 -0.38 14.45 19.48
C SER A 173 0.46 13.87 18.31
N PHE A 174 -0.21 13.35 17.28
CA PHE A 174 0.45 12.85 16.04
C PHE A 174 1.52 13.83 15.52
N GLN A 175 1.26 15.14 15.64
CA GLN A 175 2.18 16.20 15.26
C GLN A 175 3.49 16.19 16.08
N GLN A 176 3.42 16.03 17.40
CA GLN A 176 4.61 15.98 18.26
C GLN A 176 5.45 14.71 18.06
N PHE A 177 4.85 13.61 17.57
CA PHE A 177 5.57 12.37 17.28
C PHE A 177 6.36 12.43 15.96
N THR A 178 5.86 13.14 14.96
CA THR A 178 6.52 13.32 13.65
C THR A 178 7.54 14.45 13.64
N ASP A 179 7.46 15.40 14.58
CA ASP A 179 8.40 16.53 14.70
C ASP A 179 9.75 16.15 15.38
N ALA A 180 9.94 14.89 15.79
CA ALA A 180 11.19 14.41 16.37
C ALA A 180 12.31 14.24 15.30
N PRO A 181 13.55 14.71 15.55
CA PRO A 181 14.63 14.60 14.58
C PRO A 181 14.94 13.12 14.26
N GLY A 182 14.94 12.78 12.96
CA GLY A 182 15.15 11.41 12.47
C GLY A 182 13.87 10.65 12.08
N LYS A 183 12.68 11.26 12.21
CA LYS A 183 11.38 10.65 11.88
C LYS A 183 10.67 11.24 10.66
N HIS A 184 11.41 11.96 9.81
CA HIS A 184 10.92 12.39 8.50
C HIS A 184 11.21 11.30 7.46
N PHE A 185 10.15 10.85 6.78
CA PHE A 185 10.21 9.88 5.70
C PHE A 185 11.29 10.29 4.68
N THR A 186 12.34 9.47 4.59
CA THR A 186 13.22 9.46 3.41
C THR A 186 13.25 8.03 2.87
N PRO A 187 13.24 7.84 1.54
CA PRO A 187 13.30 6.52 0.90
C PRO A 187 14.43 5.62 1.41
N VAL A 188 15.52 6.23 1.90
CA VAL A 188 16.70 5.58 2.49
C VAL A 188 16.36 4.77 3.74
N ALA A 189 15.37 5.20 4.53
CA ALA A 189 14.99 4.50 5.76
C ALA A 189 14.35 3.15 5.48
N LEU A 190 13.53 3.03 4.41
CA LEU A 190 12.85 1.79 4.02
C LEU A 190 13.82 0.78 3.39
N GLU A 191 14.74 1.23 2.54
CA GLU A 191 15.79 0.37 1.96
C GLU A 191 16.74 -0.21 3.02
N THR A 192 17.12 0.62 4.01
CA THR A 192 17.98 0.20 5.13
C THR A 192 17.28 -0.84 6.01
N LEU A 193 15.98 -0.63 6.26
CA LEU A 193 15.13 -1.53 7.04
C LEU A 193 15.03 -2.94 6.45
N LEU A 194 14.83 -3.03 5.13
CA LEU A 194 14.70 -4.31 4.43
C LEU A 194 16.04 -5.05 4.34
N ARG A 195 17.15 -4.31 4.23
CA ARG A 195 18.52 -4.88 4.23
C ARG A 195 18.96 -5.40 5.59
N GLU A 196 18.72 -4.65 6.65
CA GLU A 196 19.30 -4.94 7.97
C GLU A 196 18.53 -5.98 8.76
N THR A 197 17.21 -6.07 8.55
CA THR A 197 16.35 -6.97 9.33
C THR A 197 16.15 -8.34 8.70
N GLY A 198 16.50 -8.51 7.43
CA GLY A 198 16.27 -9.76 6.68
C GLY A 198 14.80 -10.19 6.63
N LEU A 199 13.87 -9.29 6.98
CA LEU A 199 12.42 -9.53 7.00
C LEU A 199 11.94 -9.85 5.58
N LYS A 200 11.63 -11.13 5.33
CA LYS A 200 10.73 -11.52 4.24
C LYS A 200 9.31 -11.39 4.77
N LEU A 201 8.58 -10.39 4.29
CA LEU A 201 7.18 -10.16 4.66
C LEU A 201 6.37 -11.38 4.19
N VAL A 202 5.72 -12.05 5.14
CA VAL A 202 4.95 -13.29 4.95
C VAL A 202 3.52 -12.96 4.57
#